data_AF-A0A2A3XNA0-F1
#
_entry.id   AF-A0A2A3XNA0-F1
#
_cell.length_a   1.000
_cell.length_b   1.000
_cell.length_c   1.000
_cell.angle_alpha   90.00
_cell.angle_beta   90.00
_cell.angle_gamma   90.00
#
_symmetry.space_group_name_H-M   'P 1'
#
loop_
_entity.id
_entity.type
_entity.pdbx_description
1 polymer ?
#
loop_
_entity_poly.entity_id
_entity_poly.type
_entity_poly.pdbx_seq_one_letter_code
_entity_poly.pdbx_strand_id
1 'polypeptide(L)'
;MSPAAEQRIADLEARVSALEDRLHTLVLCVQYQDDEPFDAEVSRLMLHGRDRVVLNLVLGAILDRANGQLLLPRPDPNHLDHPALDAAFVPEQMSADEAVRIVSLVVGGEAAAKRIIQAHRDRGFGGAGYDQLGIAPT
;
A
#
# COMPACT_ATOMS: atom_id res chain seq x y z
N MET A 1 48.20 4.20 -3.21
CA MET A 1 47.30 4.94 -4.12
C MET A 1 47.17 6.37 -3.63
N SER A 2 46.58 7.29 -4.39
CA SER A 2 46.33 8.64 -3.84
C SER A 2 45.08 8.61 -2.93
N PRO A 3 45.05 9.40 -1.85
CA PRO A 3 43.89 9.45 -0.95
C PRO A 3 42.60 9.88 -1.65
N ALA A 4 42.70 10.67 -2.73
CA ALA A 4 41.56 11.02 -3.57
C ALA A 4 41.00 9.83 -4.37
N ALA A 5 41.87 8.91 -4.82
CA ALA A 5 41.45 7.69 -5.50
C ALA A 5 40.80 6.70 -4.53
N GLU A 6 41.31 6.60 -3.29
CA GLU A 6 40.74 5.77 -2.24
C GLU A 6 39.34 6.25 -1.83
N GLN A 7 39.16 7.56 -1.63
CA GLN A 7 37.83 8.13 -1.35
C GLN A 7 36.84 7.88 -2.49
N ARG A 8 37.29 8.05 -3.73
CA ARG A 8 36.46 7.80 -4.92
C ARG A 8 35.99 6.35 -4.99
N ILE A 9 36.83 5.40 -4.60
CA ILE A 9 36.48 3.97 -4.57
C ILE A 9 35.44 3.71 -3.48
N ALA A 10 35.64 4.21 -2.26
CA ALA A 10 34.68 4.04 -1.17
C ALA A 10 33.30 4.60 -1.52
N ASP A 11 33.24 5.78 -2.14
CA ASP A 11 31.98 6.38 -2.59
C ASP A 11 31.29 5.53 -3.68
N LEU A 12 32.06 4.91 -4.57
CA LEU A 12 31.53 4.04 -5.61
C LEU A 12 31.03 2.72 -5.03
N GLU A 13 31.75 2.12 -4.09
CA GLU A 13 31.33 0.89 -3.39
C GLU A 13 30.02 1.11 -2.63
N ALA A 14 29.89 2.24 -1.91
CA ALA A 14 28.66 2.60 -1.23
C ALA A 14 27.48 2.76 -2.21
N ARG A 15 27.73 3.37 -3.38
CA ARG A 15 26.70 3.52 -4.42
C ARG A 15 26.33 2.19 -5.07
N VAL A 16 27.27 1.28 -5.28
CA VAL A 16 27.01 -0.06 -5.82
C VAL A 16 26.15 -0.85 -4.85
N SER A 17 26.51 -0.88 -3.56
CA SER A 17 25.71 -1.57 -2.54
C SER A 17 24.27 -1.02 -2.48
N ALA A 18 24.10 0.30 -2.50
CA ALA A 18 22.76 0.90 -2.52
C ALA A 18 21.95 0.57 -3.80
N LEU A 19 22.62 0.35 -4.94
CA LEU A 19 21.98 -0.09 -6.18
C LEU A 19 21.60 -1.57 -6.13
N GLU A 20 22.44 -2.42 -5.54
CA GLU A 20 22.16 -3.84 -5.34
C GLU A 20 20.96 -4.06 -4.42
N ASP A 21 20.84 -3.31 -3.32
CA ASP A 21 19.68 -3.37 -2.43
C ASP A 21 18.37 -2.97 -3.14
N ARG A 22 18.43 -1.92 -3.96
CA ARG A 22 17.28 -1.49 -4.77
C ARG A 22 16.92 -2.52 -5.84
N LEU A 23 17.91 -3.10 -6.49
CA LEU A 23 17.70 -4.14 -7.49
C LEU A 23 17.08 -5.39 -6.84
N HIS A 24 17.56 -5.79 -5.67
CA HIS A 24 17.00 -6.91 -4.92
C HIS A 24 15.53 -6.65 -4.55
N THR A 25 15.23 -5.45 -4.06
CA THR A 25 13.84 -5.01 -3.78
C THR A 25 12.97 -5.11 -5.05
N LEU A 26 13.46 -4.61 -6.19
CA LEU A 26 12.73 -4.68 -7.46
C LEU A 26 12.55 -6.12 -7.97
N VAL A 27 13.56 -6.99 -7.80
CA VAL A 27 13.48 -8.41 -8.17
C VAL A 27 12.42 -9.12 -7.34
N LEU A 28 12.35 -8.86 -6.03
CA LEU A 28 11.28 -9.40 -5.18
C LEU A 28 9.91 -8.88 -5.65
N CYS A 29 9.79 -7.59 -5.98
CA CYS A 29 8.54 -7.05 -6.52
C CYS A 29 8.10 -7.72 -7.83
N VAL A 30 9.03 -8.13 -8.69
CA VAL A 30 8.74 -8.83 -9.96
C VAL A 30 8.45 -10.31 -9.71
N GLN A 31 9.22 -10.97 -8.86
CA GLN A 31 9.06 -12.39 -8.54
C GLN A 31 7.72 -12.68 -7.84
N TYR A 32 7.26 -11.75 -7.01
CA TYR A 32 5.98 -11.87 -6.30
C TYR A 32 4.83 -11.17 -7.02
N GLN A 33 5.03 -10.63 -8.23
CA GLN A 33 3.99 -9.84 -8.90
C GLN A 33 2.73 -10.65 -9.18
N ASP A 34 2.87 -11.91 -9.58
CA ASP A 34 1.74 -12.77 -9.95
C ASP A 34 1.21 -13.56 -8.74
N ASP A 35 2.11 -13.99 -7.84
CA ASP A 35 1.74 -14.80 -6.66
C ASP A 35 1.22 -13.94 -5.49
N GLU A 36 1.76 -12.73 -5.32
CA GLU A 36 1.46 -11.82 -4.20
C GLU A 36 1.37 -10.34 -4.66
N PRO A 37 0.41 -10.00 -5.54
CA PRO A 37 0.33 -8.69 -6.23
C PRO A 37 0.26 -7.51 -5.25
N PHE A 38 -0.47 -7.66 -4.15
CA PHE A 38 -0.59 -6.63 -3.11
C PHE A 38 0.76 -6.33 -2.45
N ASP A 39 1.51 -7.35 -2.02
CA ASP A 39 2.80 -7.15 -1.36
C ASP A 39 3.86 -6.57 -2.32
N ALA A 40 3.75 -6.91 -3.62
CA ALA A 40 4.56 -6.29 -4.66
C ALA A 40 4.28 -4.78 -4.81
N GLU A 41 3.01 -4.35 -4.82
CA GLU A 41 2.67 -2.92 -4.88
C GLU A 41 2.96 -2.17 -3.57
N VAL A 42 2.76 -2.80 -2.39
CA VAL A 42 3.20 -2.25 -1.09
C VAL A 42 4.69 -1.95 -1.11
N SER A 43 5.49 -2.91 -1.61
CA SER A 43 6.95 -2.74 -1.75
C SER A 43 7.32 -1.68 -2.77
N ARG A 44 6.61 -1.62 -3.92
CA ARG A 44 6.79 -0.59 -4.95
C ARG A 44 6.52 0.82 -4.41
N LEU A 45 5.53 0.97 -3.55
CA LEU A 45 5.17 2.21 -2.87
C LEU A 45 6.02 2.50 -1.64
N MET A 46 6.97 1.62 -1.29
CA MET A 46 7.84 1.73 -0.11
C MET A 46 7.05 1.86 1.20
N LEU A 47 5.86 1.26 1.27
CA LEU A 47 5.01 1.33 2.46
C LEU A 47 5.50 0.32 3.51
N HIS A 48 5.87 0.83 4.68
CA HIS A 48 6.41 0.02 5.76
C HIS A 48 5.92 0.49 7.14
N GLY A 49 5.98 -0.39 8.13
CA GLY A 49 5.62 -0.08 9.51
C GLY A 49 4.20 0.48 9.62
N ARG A 50 4.08 1.71 10.14
CA ARG A 50 2.80 2.38 10.40
C ARG A 50 1.93 2.51 9.16
N ASP A 51 2.47 2.94 8.02
CA ASP A 51 1.68 3.22 6.82
C ASP A 51 1.10 1.93 6.21
N ARG A 52 1.85 0.83 6.29
CA ARG A 52 1.35 -0.50 5.90
C ARG A 52 0.20 -0.96 6.81
N VAL A 53 0.30 -0.72 8.12
CA VAL A 53 -0.79 -1.04 9.06
C VAL A 53 -2.04 -0.20 8.76
N VAL A 54 -1.87 1.12 8.58
CA VAL A 54 -2.97 2.03 8.21
C VAL A 54 -3.64 1.56 6.92
N LEU A 55 -2.87 1.25 5.88
CA LEU A 55 -3.41 0.80 4.59
C LEU A 55 -4.29 -0.45 4.75
N ASN A 56 -3.82 -1.47 5.47
CA ASN A 56 -4.59 -2.70 5.67
C ASN A 56 -5.91 -2.46 6.41
N LEU A 57 -5.88 -1.63 7.46
CA LEU A 57 -7.08 -1.28 8.23
C LEU A 57 -8.07 -0.46 7.40
N VAL A 58 -7.56 0.49 6.60
CA VAL A 58 -8.37 1.28 5.67
C VAL A 58 -9.03 0.39 4.62
N LEU A 59 -8.29 -0.53 3.99
CA LEU A 59 -8.83 -1.45 3.01
C LEU A 59 -9.89 -2.38 3.61
N GLY A 60 -9.67 -2.88 4.83
CA GLY A 60 -10.66 -3.65 5.58
C GLY A 60 -11.95 -2.88 5.82
N ALA A 61 -11.85 -1.68 6.41
CA ALA A 61 -13.01 -0.82 6.68
C ALA A 61 -13.77 -0.42 5.40
N ILE A 62 -13.05 -0.19 4.30
CA ILE A 62 -13.64 0.06 2.97
C ILE A 62 -14.50 -1.13 2.53
N LEU A 63 -13.99 -2.35 2.66
CA LEU A 63 -14.70 -3.56 2.25
C LEU A 63 -15.88 -3.88 3.17
N ASP A 64 -15.74 -3.64 4.47
CA ASP A 64 -16.83 -3.80 5.43
C ASP A 64 -17.99 -2.85 5.09
N ARG A 65 -17.67 -1.56 4.83
CA ARG A 65 -18.66 -0.55 4.42
C ARG A 65 -19.30 -0.87 3.08
N ALA A 66 -18.51 -1.32 2.10
CA ALA A 66 -19.02 -1.72 0.79
C ALA A 66 -20.03 -2.86 0.90
N ASN A 67 -19.80 -3.80 1.83
CA ASN A 67 -20.70 -4.93 2.09
C ASN A 67 -21.86 -4.58 3.06
N GLY A 68 -21.96 -3.33 3.53
CA GLY A 68 -22.92 -2.95 4.57
C GLY A 68 -22.73 -3.70 5.89
N GLN A 69 -21.52 -4.19 6.16
CA GLN A 69 -21.19 -4.86 7.40
C GLN A 69 -21.02 -3.85 8.54
N LEU A 70 -21.22 -4.35 9.76
CA LEU A 70 -21.04 -3.55 10.96
C LEU A 70 -19.55 -3.24 11.13
N LEU A 71 -19.19 -1.96 11.01
CA LEU A 71 -17.82 -1.51 11.19
C LEU A 71 -17.33 -1.82 12.60
N LEU A 72 -16.14 -2.40 12.67
CA LEU A 72 -15.38 -2.41 13.91
C LEU A 72 -15.06 -0.97 14.34
N PRO A 73 -14.91 -0.71 15.65
CA PRO A 73 -14.50 0.60 16.13
C PRO A 73 -13.16 1.02 15.51
N ARG A 74 -13.05 2.32 15.18
CA ARG A 74 -11.76 2.94 14.78
C ARG A 74 -10.68 2.59 15.82
N PRO A 75 -9.47 2.20 15.39
CA PRO A 75 -8.33 2.08 16.29
C PRO A 75 -8.10 3.35 17.12
N ASP A 76 -7.62 3.20 18.35
CA ASP A 76 -7.35 4.33 19.25
C ASP A 76 -6.36 5.33 18.60
N PRO A 77 -6.76 6.60 18.39
CA PRO A 77 -5.89 7.62 17.82
C PRO A 77 -4.57 7.79 18.58
N ASN A 78 -4.53 7.55 19.90
CA ASN A 78 -3.30 7.68 20.67
C ASN A 78 -2.21 6.69 20.22
N HIS A 79 -2.61 5.56 19.63
CA HIS A 79 -1.72 4.54 19.12
C HIS A 79 -1.56 4.64 17.60
N LEU A 80 -2.63 4.96 16.89
CA LEU A 80 -2.65 4.99 15.43
C LEU A 80 -3.55 6.10 14.87
N ASP A 81 -3.06 7.34 14.97
CA ASP A 81 -3.64 8.49 14.29
C ASP A 81 -3.24 8.60 12.81
N HIS A 82 -4.23 8.67 11.93
CA HIS A 82 -4.06 8.93 10.50
C HIS A 82 -5.41 9.37 9.89
N PRO A 83 -5.45 10.44 9.06
CA PRO A 83 -6.72 10.98 8.53
C PRO A 83 -7.48 9.98 7.66
N ALA A 84 -6.80 9.05 7.00
CA ALA A 84 -7.44 7.98 6.25
C ALA A 84 -8.27 7.04 7.15
N LEU A 85 -7.87 6.84 8.41
CA LEU A 85 -8.65 6.02 9.34
C LEU A 85 -9.93 6.75 9.75
N ASP A 86 -9.88 8.05 9.99
CA ASP A 86 -11.08 8.84 10.27
C ASP A 86 -12.08 8.77 9.13
N ALA A 87 -11.60 8.87 7.88
CA ALA A 87 -12.45 8.78 6.71
C ALA A 87 -12.95 7.35 6.43
N ALA A 88 -12.16 6.32 6.75
CA ALA A 88 -12.53 4.93 6.49
C ALA A 88 -13.56 4.39 7.48
N PHE A 89 -13.49 4.79 8.76
CA PHE A 89 -14.31 4.25 9.85
C PHE A 89 -15.57 5.08 10.13
N VAL A 90 -16.37 5.32 9.09
CA VAL A 90 -17.67 6.02 9.19
C VAL A 90 -18.81 5.13 8.66
N PRO A 91 -20.04 5.22 9.22
CA PRO A 91 -21.11 4.25 8.96
C PRO A 91 -21.76 4.37 7.57
N GLU A 92 -21.43 5.38 6.78
CA GLU A 92 -22.00 5.59 5.45
C GLU A 92 -21.54 4.53 4.45
N GLN A 93 -22.41 4.19 3.48
CA GLN A 93 -22.09 3.25 2.42
C GLN A 93 -20.92 3.75 1.56
N MET A 94 -19.98 2.86 1.25
CA MET A 94 -18.78 3.19 0.48
C MET A 94 -19.04 3.26 -1.02
N SER A 95 -18.48 4.28 -1.68
CA SER A 95 -18.39 4.36 -3.14
C SER A 95 -16.96 4.12 -3.65
N ALA A 96 -16.80 3.77 -4.92
CA ALA A 96 -15.49 3.55 -5.54
C ALA A 96 -14.60 4.81 -5.48
N ASP A 97 -15.16 5.98 -5.82
CA ASP A 97 -14.44 7.25 -5.81
C ASP A 97 -14.01 7.66 -4.39
N GLU A 98 -14.84 7.35 -3.39
CA GLU A 98 -14.49 7.56 -1.99
C GLU A 98 -13.38 6.61 -1.54
N ALA A 99 -13.46 5.32 -1.88
CA ALA A 99 -12.42 4.34 -1.56
C ALA A 99 -11.05 4.78 -2.12
N VAL A 100 -11.01 5.20 -3.39
CA VAL A 100 -9.79 5.71 -4.04
C VAL A 100 -9.28 6.97 -3.32
N ARG A 101 -10.17 7.90 -2.96
CA ARG A 101 -9.79 9.14 -2.25
C ARG A 101 -9.19 8.85 -0.88
N ILE A 102 -9.80 7.94 -0.11
CA ILE A 102 -9.33 7.57 1.23
C ILE A 102 -7.97 6.86 1.13
N VAL A 103 -7.81 5.90 0.21
CA VAL A 103 -6.53 5.20 0.02
C VAL A 103 -5.44 6.16 -0.46
N SER A 104 -5.78 7.16 -1.27
CA SER A 104 -4.83 8.19 -1.73
C SER A 104 -4.21 8.99 -0.58
N LEU A 105 -4.91 9.13 0.54
CA LEU A 105 -4.37 9.77 1.75
C LEU A 105 -3.22 8.97 2.37
N VAL A 106 -3.17 7.65 2.13
CA VAL A 106 -2.12 6.76 2.65
C VAL A 106 -0.97 6.64 1.65
N VAL A 107 -1.28 6.45 0.36
CA VAL A 107 -0.28 6.09 -0.66
C VAL A 107 0.21 7.27 -1.51
N GLY A 108 -0.28 8.48 -1.25
CA GLY A 108 0.23 9.70 -1.86
C GLY A 108 -0.18 9.93 -3.32
N GLY A 109 -1.34 9.43 -3.74
CA GLY A 109 -1.91 9.77 -5.06
C GLY A 109 -2.95 8.79 -5.60
N GLU A 110 -3.82 9.30 -6.46
CA GLU A 110 -4.95 8.56 -7.03
C GLU A 110 -4.51 7.36 -7.88
N ALA A 111 -3.48 7.54 -8.70
CA ALA A 111 -2.96 6.47 -9.54
C ALA A 111 -2.36 5.33 -8.72
N ALA A 112 -1.67 5.64 -7.62
CA ALA A 112 -1.16 4.65 -6.67
C ALA A 112 -2.31 3.97 -5.93
N ALA A 113 -3.33 4.73 -5.51
CA ALA A 113 -4.50 4.20 -4.83
C ALA A 113 -5.26 3.18 -5.69
N LYS A 114 -5.47 3.49 -6.98
CA LYS A 114 -6.12 2.57 -7.92
C LYS A 114 -5.32 1.27 -8.07
N ARG A 115 -3.99 1.35 -8.25
CA ARG A 115 -3.14 0.16 -8.39
C ARG A 115 -3.10 -0.70 -7.13
N ILE A 116 -2.96 -0.10 -5.95
CA ILE A 116 -2.90 -0.87 -4.69
C ILE A 116 -4.25 -1.50 -4.35
N ILE A 117 -5.37 -0.83 -4.68
CA ILE A 117 -6.71 -1.42 -4.55
C ILE A 117 -6.88 -2.61 -5.50
N GLN A 118 -6.47 -2.46 -6.77
CA GLN A 118 -6.51 -3.56 -7.73
C GLN A 118 -5.65 -4.74 -7.27
N ALA A 119 -4.42 -4.47 -6.86
CA ALA A 119 -3.50 -5.49 -6.37
C ALA A 119 -4.04 -6.21 -5.12
N HIS A 120 -4.75 -5.51 -4.23
CA HIS A 120 -5.43 -6.13 -3.09
C HIS A 120 -6.59 -7.03 -3.52
N ARG A 121 -7.37 -6.60 -4.52
CA ARG A 121 -8.44 -7.42 -5.11
C ARG A 121 -7.87 -8.68 -5.78
N ASP A 122 -6.81 -8.54 -6.57
CA ASP A 122 -6.20 -9.64 -7.32
C ASP A 122 -5.54 -10.67 -6.40
N ARG A 123 -5.11 -10.27 -5.19
CA ARG A 123 -4.70 -11.19 -4.12
C ARG A 123 -5.83 -12.13 -3.65
N GLY A 124 -7.08 -11.84 -4.02
CA GLY A 124 -8.24 -12.67 -3.73
C GLY A 124 -8.94 -12.35 -2.40
N PHE A 125 -8.58 -11.27 -1.71
CA PHE A 125 -9.26 -10.83 -0.50
C PHE A 125 -10.39 -9.84 -0.81
N GLY A 126 -11.53 -9.97 -0.12
CA GLY A 126 -12.60 -8.97 -0.18
C GLY A 126 -13.38 -8.91 -1.49
N GLY A 127 -13.36 -9.96 -2.32
CA GLY A 127 -13.98 -9.98 -3.65
C GLY A 127 -15.42 -9.44 -3.67
N ALA A 128 -16.27 -9.88 -2.75
CA ALA A 128 -17.65 -9.38 -2.63
C ALA A 128 -17.73 -7.87 -2.36
N GLY A 129 -16.86 -7.33 -1.50
CA GLY A 129 -16.81 -5.89 -1.23
C GLY A 129 -16.33 -5.10 -2.44
N TYR A 130 -15.34 -5.62 -3.17
CA TYR A 130 -14.89 -4.99 -4.41
C TYR A 130 -15.92 -5.08 -5.54
N ASP A 131 -16.71 -6.15 -5.61
CA ASP A 131 -17.82 -6.28 -6.55
C ASP A 131 -18.90 -5.22 -6.27
N GLN A 132 -19.22 -4.98 -5.00
CA GLN A 132 -20.14 -3.90 -4.60
C GLN A 132 -19.60 -2.52 -4.97
N LEU A 133 -18.27 -2.34 -4.93
CA LEU A 133 -17.61 -1.11 -5.39
C LEU A 133 -17.52 -1.01 -6.92
N GLY A 134 -17.88 -2.05 -7.67
CA GLY A 134 -17.76 -2.07 -9.13
C GLY A 134 -16.31 -2.11 -9.62
N ILE A 135 -15.36 -2.55 -8.79
CA ILE A 135 -13.95 -2.66 -9.13
C ILE A 135 -13.71 -4.08 -9.62
N ALA A 136 -13.62 -4.32 -10.93
CA ALA A 136 -13.49 -5.67 -11.50
C ALA A 136 -12.05 -6.24 -11.36
N PRO A 137 -11.85 -7.57 -11.41
CA PRO A 137 -10.51 -8.14 -11.50
C PRO A 137 -9.91 -7.83 -12.88
N THR A 138 -8.58 -7.74 -12.95
CA THR A 138 -7.84 -7.53 -14.21
C THR A 138 -7.70 -8.80 -15.03
#